data_AF-W4QMK1-F1
#
_entry.id   AF-W4QMK1-F1
#
_cell.length_a   1.000
_cell.length_b   1.000
_cell.length_c   1.000
_cell.angle_alpha   90.00
_cell.angle_beta   90.00
_cell.angle_gamma   90.00
#
_symmetry.space_group_name_H-M   'P 1'
#
loop_
_entity.id
_entity.type
_entity.pdbx_description
1 polymer ?
#
loop_
_entity_poly.entity_id
_entity_poly.type
_entity_poly.pdbx_seq_one_letter_code
_entity_poly.pdbx_strand_id
1 'polypeptide(L)'
;MNFFSSLKFKFMLSMLCLALIPLLCLATLQSSQFSSSIQNSIKEQQTSLAELNRNSLSDWLDNKAAQLSNNLDAHPEFQEMDMEYIRSVLHYVEVSDSDVELASVVDKDGNIGTAGINLKERDYFQEVVETKEYAVSDIIINSETGNEQVVVAVRSWIKKLILMA
;
A
#
# COMPACT_ATOMS: atom_id res chain seq x y z
N MET A 1 2.59 -6.93 72.39
CA MET A 1 1.50 -7.86 72.04
C MET A 1 2.05 -8.84 71.00
N ASN A 2 2.63 -9.96 71.45
CA ASN A 2 3.48 -10.83 70.60
C ASN A 2 2.69 -12.03 70.08
N PHE A 3 1.61 -11.75 69.33
CA PHE A 3 0.74 -12.78 68.73
C PHE A 3 1.51 -13.68 67.73
N PHE A 4 2.60 -13.16 67.15
CA PHE A 4 3.46 -13.83 66.18
C PHE A 4 4.34 -14.96 66.74
N SER A 5 4.45 -15.11 68.07
CA SER A 5 5.30 -16.14 68.69
C SER A 5 4.57 -17.45 69.01
N SER A 6 3.24 -17.48 68.90
CA SER A 6 2.43 -18.65 69.23
C SER A 6 2.65 -19.80 68.25
N LEU A 7 2.86 -21.02 68.76
CA LEU A 7 3.06 -22.24 67.97
C LEU A 7 1.89 -22.50 66.99
N LYS A 8 0.65 -22.18 67.42
CA LYS A 8 -0.55 -22.28 66.59
C LYS A 8 -0.51 -21.35 65.37
N PHE A 9 0.03 -20.15 65.54
CA PHE A 9 0.16 -19.16 64.46
C PHE A 9 1.18 -19.63 63.42
N LYS A 10 2.34 -20.16 63.84
CA LYS A 10 3.35 -20.73 62.93
C LYS A 10 2.79 -21.88 62.08
N PHE A 11 1.99 -22.78 62.67
CA PHE A 11 1.39 -23.91 61.95
C PHE A 11 0.33 -23.45 60.94
N MET A 12 -0.54 -22.52 61.34
CA MET A 12 -1.54 -21.92 60.45
C MET A 12 -0.90 -21.16 59.29
N LEU A 13 0.16 -20.39 59.56
CA LEU A 13 0.92 -19.67 58.54
C LEU A 13 1.60 -20.62 57.55
N SER A 14 2.15 -21.74 58.03
CA SER A 14 2.79 -22.74 57.17
C SER A 14 1.78 -23.40 56.22
N MET A 15 0.59 -23.77 56.71
CA MET A 15 -0.50 -24.27 55.86
C MET A 15 -0.99 -23.22 54.85
N LEU A 16 -1.08 -21.95 55.27
CA LEU A 16 -1.46 -20.86 54.38
C LEU A 16 -0.42 -20.66 53.26
N CYS A 17 0.87 -20.63 53.60
CA CYS A 17 1.95 -20.53 52.60
C CYS A 17 1.95 -21.73 51.65
N LEU A 18 1.71 -22.95 52.16
CA LEU A 18 1.66 -24.17 51.35
C LEU A 18 0.54 -24.11 50.30
N ALA A 19 -0.59 -23.47 50.61
CA ALA A 19 -1.70 -23.28 49.67
C ALA A 19 -1.52 -22.05 48.75
N LEU A 20 -0.99 -20.95 49.28
CA LEU A 20 -0.94 -19.66 48.58
C LEU A 20 0.19 -19.61 47.54
N ILE A 21 1.37 -20.15 47.87
CA ILE A 21 2.55 -20.07 46.99
C ILE A 21 2.31 -20.77 45.64
N PRO A 22 1.79 -22.03 45.59
CA PRO A 22 1.52 -22.70 44.31
C PRO A 22 0.47 -21.96 43.49
N LEU A 23 -0.54 -21.39 44.15
CA LEU A 23 -1.63 -20.67 43.49
C LEU A 23 -1.13 -19.39 42.82
N LEU A 24 -0.29 -18.62 43.52
CA LEU A 24 0.34 -17.41 42.97
C LEU A 24 1.26 -17.76 41.79
N CYS A 25 2.04 -18.84 41.91
CA CYS A 25 2.92 -19.28 40.84
C CYS A 25 2.14 -19.72 39.59
N LEU A 26 1.04 -20.46 39.77
CA LEU A 26 0.15 -20.82 38.66
C LEU A 26 -0.51 -19.59 38.03
N ALA A 27 -0.97 -18.64 38.83
CA ALA A 27 -1.60 -17.42 38.33
C ALA A 27 -0.63 -16.58 37.49
N THR A 28 0.63 -16.43 37.93
CA THR A 28 1.64 -15.69 37.15
C THR A 28 2.02 -16.41 35.87
N LEU A 29 2.19 -17.73 35.90
CA LEU A 29 2.44 -18.53 34.70
C LEU A 29 1.28 -18.46 33.70
N GLN A 30 0.04 -18.62 34.17
CA GLN A 30 -1.16 -18.54 33.34
C GLN A 30 -1.31 -17.14 32.74
N SER A 31 -1.11 -16.09 33.53
CA SER A 31 -1.17 -14.71 33.03
C SER A 31 -0.11 -14.46 31.96
N SER A 32 1.12 -14.95 32.15
CA SER A 32 2.18 -14.80 31.14
C SER A 32 1.85 -15.53 29.86
N GLN A 33 1.37 -16.78 29.93
CA GLN A 33 0.99 -17.55 28.74
C GLN A 33 -0.17 -16.90 28.01
N PHE A 34 -1.17 -16.43 28.74
CA PHE A 34 -2.32 -15.74 28.15
C PHE A 34 -1.88 -14.45 27.44
N SER A 35 -1.05 -13.63 28.09
CA SER A 35 -0.49 -12.42 27.47
C SER A 35 0.29 -12.73 26.19
N SER A 36 1.15 -13.76 26.21
CA SER A 36 1.90 -14.17 25.00
C SER A 36 0.99 -14.68 23.89
N SER A 37 -0.04 -15.46 24.22
CA SER A 37 -1.02 -15.94 23.23
C SER A 37 -1.78 -14.78 22.59
N ILE A 38 -2.24 -13.82 23.39
CA ILE A 38 -2.94 -12.63 22.88
C ILE A 38 -2.03 -11.77 22.01
N GLN A 39 -0.78 -11.56 22.43
CA GLN A 39 0.20 -10.82 21.63
C GLN A 39 0.47 -11.50 20.28
N ASN A 40 0.61 -12.82 20.26
CA ASN A 40 0.80 -13.58 19.03
C ASN A 40 -0.42 -13.47 18.12
N SER A 41 -1.64 -13.66 18.65
CA SER A 41 -2.87 -13.53 17.86
C SER A 41 -3.05 -12.10 17.31
N ILE A 42 -2.72 -11.07 18.08
CA ILE A 42 -2.74 -9.68 17.59
C ILE A 42 -1.73 -9.50 16.45
N LYS A 43 -0.52 -10.03 16.60
CA LYS A 43 0.53 -9.94 15.57
C LYS A 43 0.13 -10.68 14.28
N GLU A 44 -0.47 -11.86 14.40
CA GLU A 44 -1.00 -12.62 13.27
C GLU A 44 -2.11 -11.86 12.55
N GLN A 45 -3.06 -11.27 13.30
CA GLN A 45 -4.11 -10.45 12.73
C GLN A 45 -3.57 -9.20 12.03
N GLN A 46 -2.59 -8.52 12.62
CA GLN A 46 -1.94 -7.36 12.01
C GLN A 46 -1.23 -7.75 10.70
N THR A 47 -0.55 -8.89 10.70
CA THR A 47 0.12 -9.41 9.49
C THR A 47 -0.90 -9.74 8.40
N SER A 48 -1.98 -10.44 8.75
CA SER A 48 -3.06 -10.77 7.81
C SER A 48 -3.74 -9.51 7.26
N LEU A 49 -3.98 -8.49 8.08
CA LEU A 49 -4.56 -7.23 7.61
C LEU A 49 -3.61 -6.48 6.68
N ALA A 50 -2.30 -6.48 6.97
CA ALA A 50 -1.29 -5.90 6.09
C ALA A 50 -1.24 -6.63 4.74
N GLU A 51 -1.32 -7.97 4.74
CA GLU A 51 -1.39 -8.78 3.51
C GLU A 51 -2.65 -8.50 2.71
N LEU A 52 -3.81 -8.43 3.36
CA LEU A 52 -5.09 -8.11 2.70
C LEU A 52 -5.06 -6.71 2.07
N ASN A 53 -4.53 -5.72 2.78
CA ASN A 53 -4.40 -4.36 2.27
C ASN A 53 -3.40 -4.29 1.11
N ARG A 54 -2.26 -5.00 1.22
CA ARG A 54 -1.29 -5.11 0.12
C ARG A 54 -1.91 -5.72 -1.12
N ASN A 55 -2.66 -6.81 -0.98
CA ASN A 55 -3.33 -7.47 -2.10
C ASN A 55 -4.39 -6.54 -2.71
N SER A 56 -5.19 -5.88 -1.89
CA SER A 56 -6.19 -4.92 -2.35
C SER A 56 -5.57 -3.75 -3.12
N LEU A 57 -4.43 -3.23 -2.67
CA LEU A 57 -3.67 -2.19 -3.37
C LEU A 57 -3.09 -2.69 -4.68
N SER A 58 -2.52 -3.89 -4.71
CA SER A 58 -2.02 -4.53 -5.94
C SER A 58 -3.14 -4.69 -6.95
N ASP A 59 -4.27 -5.28 -6.53
CA ASP A 59 -5.44 -5.49 -7.39
C ASP A 59 -5.98 -4.15 -7.92
N TRP A 60 -6.00 -3.10 -7.11
CA TRP A 60 -6.40 -1.77 -7.55
C TRP A 60 -5.45 -1.20 -8.62
N LEU A 61 -4.13 -1.30 -8.41
CA LEU A 61 -3.11 -0.87 -9.38
C LEU A 61 -3.19 -1.66 -10.70
N ASP A 62 -3.30 -2.99 -10.60
CA ASP A 62 -3.47 -3.90 -11.74
C ASP A 62 -4.71 -3.55 -12.55
N ASN A 63 -5.83 -3.26 -11.88
CA ASN A 63 -7.06 -2.85 -12.53
C ASN A 63 -6.93 -1.49 -13.24
N LYS A 64 -6.25 -0.50 -12.64
CA LYS A 64 -6.01 0.81 -13.29
C LYS A 64 -5.11 0.64 -14.51
N ALA A 65 -4.02 -0.12 -14.40
CA ALA A 65 -3.15 -0.43 -15.53
C ALA A 65 -3.91 -1.16 -16.65
N ALA A 66 -4.75 -2.14 -16.30
CA ALA A 66 -5.56 -2.85 -17.27
C ALA A 66 -6.60 -1.94 -17.95
N GLN A 67 -7.24 -1.03 -17.21
CA GLN A 67 -8.16 -0.05 -17.77
C GLN A 67 -7.47 0.87 -18.78
N LEU A 68 -6.29 1.39 -18.43
CA LEU A 68 -5.47 2.21 -19.34
C LEU A 68 -5.06 1.43 -20.59
N SER A 69 -4.57 0.19 -20.43
CA SER A 69 -4.18 -0.66 -21.56
C SER A 69 -5.37 -0.98 -22.47
N ASN A 70 -6.52 -1.34 -21.90
CA ASN A 70 -7.72 -1.67 -22.67
C ASN A 70 -8.28 -0.44 -23.38
N ASN A 71 -8.24 0.73 -22.74
CA ASN A 71 -8.67 1.98 -23.36
C ASN A 71 -7.77 2.32 -24.56
N LEU A 72 -6.46 2.20 -24.38
CA LEU A 72 -5.48 2.40 -25.44
C LEU A 72 -5.65 1.43 -26.61
N ASP A 73 -5.93 0.15 -26.35
CA ASP A 73 -6.18 -0.84 -27.40
C ASP A 73 -7.52 -0.60 -28.12
N ALA A 74 -8.52 -0.03 -27.43
CA ALA A 74 -9.83 0.31 -27.99
C ALA A 74 -9.81 1.55 -28.91
N HIS A 75 -8.80 2.41 -28.78
CA HIS A 75 -8.64 3.65 -29.54
C HIS A 75 -7.42 3.60 -30.48
N PRO A 76 -7.49 2.85 -31.61
CA PRO A 76 -6.40 2.77 -32.58
C PRO A 76 -6.05 4.13 -33.22
N GLU A 77 -6.90 5.14 -33.11
CA GLU A 77 -6.59 6.52 -33.49
C GLU A 77 -5.47 7.14 -32.63
N PHE A 78 -5.18 6.61 -31.44
CA PHE A 78 -3.99 6.99 -30.66
C PHE A 78 -2.68 6.64 -31.38
N GLN A 79 -2.72 5.79 -32.41
CA GLN A 79 -1.58 5.49 -33.28
C GLN A 79 -1.16 6.67 -34.15
N GLU A 80 -2.10 7.57 -34.47
CA GLU A 80 -1.84 8.72 -35.33
C GLU A 80 -1.07 9.84 -34.59
N MET A 81 -0.88 9.71 -33.27
CA MET A 81 -0.17 10.66 -32.39
C MET A 81 -0.69 12.11 -32.52
N ASP A 82 -1.99 12.27 -32.77
CA ASP A 82 -2.66 13.56 -32.59
C ASP A 82 -2.80 13.83 -31.08
N MET A 83 -1.82 14.53 -30.53
CA MET A 83 -1.76 14.84 -29.10
C MET A 83 -2.95 15.68 -28.63
N GLU A 84 -3.55 16.50 -29.50
CA GLU A 84 -4.73 17.31 -29.14
C GLU A 84 -5.96 16.42 -29.01
N TYR A 85 -6.13 15.49 -29.94
CA TYR A 85 -7.19 14.47 -29.86
C TYR A 85 -7.01 13.54 -28.65
N ILE A 86 -5.81 12.99 -28.45
CA ILE A 86 -5.53 12.07 -27.32
C ILE A 86 -5.81 12.77 -25.99
N ARG A 87 -5.37 14.03 -25.82
CA ARG A 87 -5.68 14.82 -24.62
C ARG A 87 -7.18 15.01 -24.42
N SER A 88 -7.96 15.21 -25.48
CA SER A 88 -9.42 15.35 -25.34
C SER A 88 -10.08 14.06 -24.82
N VAL A 89 -9.58 12.89 -25.22
CA VAL A 89 -10.07 11.60 -24.75
C VAL A 89 -9.61 11.33 -23.31
N LEU A 90 -8.35 11.65 -22.98
CA LEU A 90 -7.83 11.51 -21.62
C LEU A 90 -8.51 12.45 -20.63
N HIS A 91 -8.88 13.65 -21.06
CA HIS A 91 -9.66 14.56 -20.22
C HIS A 91 -11.03 13.98 -19.83
N TYR A 92 -11.64 13.18 -20.70
CA TYR A 92 -12.86 12.46 -20.32
C TYR A 92 -12.59 11.44 -19.21
N VAL A 93 -11.45 10.74 -19.25
CA VAL A 93 -11.04 9.80 -18.19
C VAL A 93 -10.89 10.53 -16.85
N GLU A 94 -10.17 11.66 -16.83
CA GLU A 94 -9.99 12.53 -15.63
C GLU A 94 -11.33 12.95 -15.02
N VAL A 95 -12.29 13.35 -15.85
CA VAL A 95 -13.60 13.82 -15.38
C VAL A 95 -14.51 12.67 -14.97
N SER A 96 -14.32 11.48 -15.55
CA SER A 96 -15.18 10.30 -15.32
C SER A 96 -14.75 9.46 -14.12
N ASP A 97 -13.47 9.47 -13.77
CA ASP A 97 -12.88 8.67 -12.70
C ASP A 97 -12.35 9.57 -11.58
N SER A 98 -13.02 9.54 -10.42
CA SER A 98 -12.66 10.38 -9.27
C SER A 98 -11.31 10.03 -8.65
N ASP A 99 -10.76 8.86 -8.95
CA ASP A 99 -9.45 8.45 -8.45
C ASP A 99 -8.29 9.00 -9.30
N VAL A 100 -8.58 9.52 -10.51
CA VAL A 100 -7.58 10.01 -11.45
C VAL A 100 -7.47 11.52 -11.34
N GLU A 101 -6.33 12.02 -10.87
CA GLU A 101 -6.08 13.46 -10.77
C GLU A 101 -5.68 14.06 -12.14
N LEU A 102 -4.90 13.32 -12.92
CA LEU A 102 -4.38 13.77 -14.22
C LEU A 102 -4.15 12.57 -15.14
N ALA A 103 -4.71 12.62 -16.34
CA ALA A 103 -4.49 11.64 -17.39
C ALA A 103 -3.66 12.28 -18.52
N SER A 104 -2.40 11.87 -18.66
CA SER A 104 -1.48 12.48 -19.63
C SER A 104 -0.83 11.47 -20.56
N VAL A 105 -0.35 12.01 -21.68
CA VAL A 105 0.32 11.25 -22.72
C VAL A 105 1.74 11.74 -22.93
N VAL A 106 2.68 10.81 -22.97
CA VAL A 106 4.11 11.10 -23.07
C VAL A 106 4.69 10.50 -24.34
N ASP A 107 5.46 11.31 -25.05
CA ASP A 107 6.22 10.85 -26.21
C ASP A 107 7.45 10.02 -25.80
N LYS A 108 8.13 9.43 -26.80
CA LYS A 108 9.35 8.64 -26.59
C LYS A 108 10.52 9.40 -25.96
N ASP A 109 10.50 10.73 -26.07
CA ASP A 109 11.56 11.60 -25.62
C ASP A 109 11.26 12.13 -24.21
N GLY A 110 10.14 11.69 -23.61
CA GLY A 110 9.71 12.04 -22.26
C GLY A 110 8.89 13.32 -22.20
N ASN A 111 8.48 13.91 -23.34
CA ASN A 111 7.73 15.16 -23.32
C ASN A 111 6.24 14.89 -23.17
N ILE A 112 5.62 15.63 -22.25
CA ILE A 112 4.16 15.58 -21.98
C ILE A 112 3.38 16.64 -22.76
N GLY A 113 4.07 17.36 -23.67
CA GLY A 113 3.55 18.49 -24.44
C GLY A 113 3.27 19.75 -23.61
N THR A 114 3.81 19.84 -22.38
CA THR A 114 3.92 21.08 -21.59
C THR A 114 5.35 21.57 -21.67
N ALA A 115 5.55 22.83 -22.04
CA ALA A 115 6.88 23.39 -22.22
C ALA A 115 7.68 23.35 -20.90
N GLY A 116 8.84 22.68 -20.92
CA GLY A 116 9.76 22.61 -19.78
C GLY A 116 9.59 21.40 -18.86
N ILE A 117 8.63 20.50 -19.11
CA ILE A 117 8.45 19.27 -18.33
C ILE A 117 8.87 18.07 -19.18
N ASN A 118 9.86 17.31 -18.70
CA ASN A 118 10.33 16.09 -19.31
C ASN A 118 10.44 14.96 -18.27
N LEU A 119 9.89 13.80 -18.60
CA LEU A 119 9.78 12.65 -17.70
C LEU A 119 10.79 11.53 -18.03
N LYS A 120 11.67 11.74 -19.00
CA LYS A 120 12.64 10.73 -19.46
C LYS A 120 13.60 10.25 -18.37
N GLU A 121 13.90 11.13 -17.42
CA GLU A 121 14.77 10.83 -16.28
C GLU A 121 14.02 10.23 -15.08
N ARG A 122 12.69 10.04 -15.18
CA ARG A 122 11.90 9.45 -14.11
C ARG A 122 12.00 7.92 -14.15
N ASP A 123 12.17 7.32 -12.97
CA ASP A 123 12.37 5.87 -12.83
C ASP A 123 11.21 5.08 -13.44
N TYR A 124 9.96 5.43 -13.13
CA TYR A 124 8.77 4.78 -13.68
C TYR A 124 8.66 4.91 -15.22
N PHE A 125 9.18 5.98 -15.81
CA PHE A 125 9.21 6.14 -17.26
C PHE A 125 10.25 5.22 -17.89
N GLN A 126 11.44 5.12 -17.29
CA GLN A 126 12.49 4.21 -17.76
C GLN A 126 12.05 2.77 -17.63
N GLU A 127 11.43 2.41 -16.50
CA GLU A 127 10.93 1.07 -16.23
C GLU A 127 9.89 0.64 -17.27
N VAL A 128 8.85 1.44 -17.52
CA VAL A 128 7.80 1.10 -18.52
C VAL A 128 8.38 0.94 -19.93
N VAL A 129 9.44 1.69 -20.25
CA VAL A 129 10.12 1.62 -21.55
C VAL A 129 10.97 0.35 -21.66
N GLU A 130 11.63 -0.07 -20.58
CA GLU A 130 12.51 -1.23 -20.52
C GLU A 130 11.73 -2.55 -20.42
N THR A 131 10.80 -2.65 -19.46
CA THR A 131 10.07 -3.88 -19.15
C THR A 131 8.96 -4.17 -20.15
N LYS A 132 8.37 -3.12 -20.75
CA LYS A 132 7.15 -3.18 -21.58
C LYS A 132 5.91 -3.61 -20.81
N GLU A 133 6.00 -3.68 -19.48
CA GLU A 133 4.88 -3.86 -18.57
C GLU A 133 4.48 -2.50 -18.01
N TYR A 134 3.40 -2.43 -17.24
CA TYR A 134 3.07 -1.19 -16.54
C TYR A 134 4.10 -0.92 -15.43
N ALA A 135 4.30 0.34 -15.08
CA ALA A 135 5.19 0.76 -14.00
C ALA A 135 4.44 1.72 -13.08
N VAL A 136 4.77 1.70 -11.80
CA VAL A 136 4.13 2.53 -10.78
C VAL A 136 5.20 3.38 -10.12
N SER A 137 4.98 4.69 -10.03
CA SER A 137 5.94 5.57 -9.35
C SER A 137 5.87 5.41 -7.83
N ASP A 138 6.95 5.81 -7.16
CA ASP A 138 6.85 6.23 -5.76
C ASP A 138 5.89 7.43 -5.63
N ILE A 139 5.51 7.75 -4.39
CA ILE A 139 4.71 8.95 -4.12
C ILE A 139 5.52 10.18 -4.55
N ILE A 140 4.96 10.94 -5.50
CA ILE A 140 5.53 12.19 -5.98
C ILE A 140 4.60 13.36 -5.65
N ILE A 141 5.18 14.55 -5.50
CA ILE A 141 4.40 15.78 -5.32
C ILE A 141 4.13 16.38 -6.69
N ASN A 142 2.86 16.61 -7.00
CA ASN A 142 2.44 17.31 -8.19
C ASN A 142 2.89 18.78 -8.12
N SER A 143 3.63 19.26 -9.12
CA SER A 143 4.16 20.63 -9.13
C SER A 143 3.09 21.71 -9.34
N GLU A 144 1.92 21.34 -9.85
CA GLU A 144 0.81 22.25 -10.14
C GLU A 144 -0.17 22.32 -8.96
N THR A 145 -0.53 21.18 -8.36
CA THR A 145 -1.52 21.12 -7.28
C THR A 145 -0.90 21.10 -5.88
N GLY A 146 0.35 20.66 -5.76
CA GLY A 146 1.03 20.45 -4.47
C GLY A 146 0.59 19.18 -3.73
N ASN A 147 -0.27 18.36 -4.35
CA ASN A 147 -0.75 17.10 -3.78
C ASN A 147 0.24 15.96 -3.97
N GLU A 148 0.18 14.97 -3.08
CA GLU A 148 0.85 13.69 -3.24
C GLU A 148 0.06 12.82 -4.23
N GLN A 149 0.77 12.25 -5.21
CA GLN A 149 0.18 11.39 -6.24
C GLN A 149 1.08 10.19 -6.53
N VAL A 150 0.47 9.14 -7.06
CA VAL A 150 1.14 7.94 -7.58
C VAL A 150 0.81 7.85 -9.07
N VAL A 151 1.81 7.64 -9.90
CA VAL A 151 1.66 7.57 -11.35
C VAL A 151 1.63 6.13 -11.80
N VAL A 152 0.56 5.72 -12.47
CA VAL A 152 0.51 4.43 -13.17
C VAL A 152 0.82 4.65 -14.65
N ALA A 153 1.98 4.18 -15.10
CA ALA A 153 2.43 4.30 -16.48
C ALA A 153 2.18 3.00 -17.25
N VAL A 154 1.58 3.08 -18.42
CA VAL A 154 1.43 1.94 -19.35
C VAL A 154 2.04 2.29 -20.71
N ARG A 155 2.80 1.34 -21.28
CA ARG A 155 3.41 1.50 -22.61
C ARG A 155 2.46 1.02 -23.71
N SER A 156 2.28 1.83 -24.75
CA SER A 156 1.65 1.40 -25.99
C SER A 156 2.59 0.61 -26.92
N TRP A 157 2.10 -0.53 -27.40
CA TRP A 157 2.75 -1.36 -28.43
C TRP A 157 2.88 -0.63 -29.76
N ILE A 158 2.00 0.34 -30.03
CA ILE A 158 2.13 1.20 -31.20
C ILE A 158 3.07 2.34 -30.81
N LYS A 159 4.37 2.07 -30.99
CA LYS A 159 5.51 2.99 -30.91
C LYS A 159 5.15 4.41 -30.42
N LYS A 160 5.53 4.69 -29.16
CA LYS A 160 5.80 6.03 -28.56
C LYS A 160 4.68 6.70 -27.77
N LEU A 161 3.84 5.93 -27.07
CA LEU A 161 2.84 6.50 -26.17
C LEU A 161 2.92 5.87 -24.78
N ILE A 162 3.07 6.71 -23.75
CA ILE A 162 2.93 6.32 -22.35
C ILE A 162 1.76 7.09 -21.77
N LEU A 163 0.76 6.37 -21.25
CA LEU A 163 -0.38 6.95 -20.55
C LEU A 163 -0.13 6.91 -19.05
N MET A 164 -0.38 8.04 -18.40
CA MET A 164 -0.24 8.23 -16.95
C MET A 164 -1.62 8.59 -16.41
N ALA A 165 -2.07 7.90 -15.36
CA ALA A 165 -3.26 8.24 -14.57
C ALA A 165 -2.93 8.17 -13.08
#